data_AF-A0A539DR57-F1
#
_entry.id   AF-A0A539DR57-F1
#
_cell.length_a   1.000
_cell.length_b   1.000
_cell.length_c   1.000
_cell.angle_alpha   90.00
_cell.angle_beta   90.00
_cell.angle_gamma   90.00
#
_symmetry.space_group_name_H-M   'P 1'
#
loop_
_entity.id
_entity.type
_entity.pdbx_description
1 polymer ?
#
loop_
_entity_poly.entity_id
_entity_poly.type
_entity_poly.pdbx_seq_one_letter_code
_entity_poly.pdbx_strand_id
1 'polypeptide(L)' 'MLANALVDAGALTAMELDIHKGMVTFNLFTHHPELTGHKLLPDMTRPADRYLTPDWRDFIMVTAA' A
#
# COMPACT_ATOMS: atom_id res chain seq x y z
N MET A 1 3.66 -10.45 -19.70
CA MET A 1 4.14 -9.28 -18.92
C MET A 1 3.01 -8.84 -18.01
N LEU A 2 3.27 -8.59 -16.72
CA LEU A 2 2.25 -8.29 -15.69
C LEU A 2 1.30 -7.15 -16.09
N ALA A 3 1.84 -6.06 -16.64
CA ALA A 3 1.04 -4.91 -17.06
C ALA A 3 -0.06 -5.27 -18.08
N ASN A 4 0.24 -6.12 -19.07
CA ASN A 4 -0.75 -6.53 -20.07
C ASN A 4 -1.87 -7.36 -19.42
N ALA A 5 -1.54 -8.25 -18.49
CA ALA A 5 -2.55 -9.02 -17.77
C ALA A 5 -3.48 -8.14 -16.94
N LEU A 6 -2.95 -7.04 -16.37
CA LEU A 6 -3.75 -6.05 -15.65
C LEU A 6 -4.68 -5.27 -16.59
N VAL A 7 -4.19 -4.88 -17.78
CA VAL A 7 -5.02 -4.25 -18.83
C VAL A 7 -6.12 -5.20 -19.30
N ASP A 8 -5.79 -6.46 -19.57
CA ASP A 8 -6.75 -7.48 -20.01
C ASP A 8 -7.81 -7.75 -18.92
N ALA A 9 -7.46 -7.59 -17.65
CA ALA A 9 -8.39 -7.66 -16.51
C ALA A 9 -9.22 -6.38 -16.30
N GLY A 10 -9.03 -5.34 -17.12
CA GLY A 10 -9.78 -4.08 -17.06
C GLY A 10 -9.24 -3.06 -16.06
N ALA A 11 -7.99 -3.21 -15.58
CA ALA A 11 -7.38 -2.23 -14.69
C ALA A 11 -7.07 -0.92 -15.44
N LEU A 12 -7.61 0.20 -14.95
CA LEU A 12 -7.31 1.54 -15.48
C LEU A 12 -5.99 2.09 -14.94
N THR A 13 -5.70 1.81 -13.66
CA THR A 13 -4.44 2.14 -12.99
C THR A 13 -4.01 0.95 -12.14
N ALA A 14 -2.70 0.80 -11.98
CA ALA A 14 -2.13 -0.24 -11.14
C ALA A 14 -0.85 0.25 -10.47
N MET A 15 -0.52 -0.35 -9.32
CA MET A 15 0.68 -0.10 -8.57
C MET A 15 1.36 -1.43 -8.28
N GLU A 16 2.67 -1.50 -8.51
CA GLU A 16 3.49 -2.63 -8.07
C GLU A 16 3.95 -2.41 -6.63
N LEU A 17 3.81 -3.43 -5.78
CA LEU A 17 4.28 -3.43 -4.40
C LEU A 17 5.62 -4.15 -4.28
N ASP A 18 6.27 -4.04 -3.12
CA ASP A 18 7.55 -4.71 -2.85
C ASP A 18 7.46 -6.23 -3.07
N ILE A 19 8.46 -6.79 -3.76
CA ILE A 19 8.57 -8.21 -4.11
C ILE A 19 9.12 -9.07 -2.96
N HIS A 20 9.78 -8.45 -1.96
CA HIS A 20 10.38 -9.19 -0.87
C HIS A 20 9.32 -9.60 0.14
N LYS A 21 9.18 -10.91 0.31
CA LYS A 21 8.29 -11.51 1.32
C LYS A 21 8.64 -10.95 2.71
N GLY A 22 7.65 -10.35 3.37
CA GLY A 22 7.81 -9.68 4.68
C GLY A 22 8.07 -8.17 4.62
N MET A 23 8.46 -7.64 3.45
CA MET A 23 8.62 -6.18 3.23
C MET A 23 7.40 -5.55 2.57
N VAL A 24 6.64 -6.35 1.81
CA VAL A 24 5.37 -5.95 1.20
C VAL A 24 4.42 -5.34 2.23
N THR A 25 3.94 -4.13 1.96
CA THR A 25 2.90 -3.49 2.77
C THR A 25 2.07 -2.55 1.92
N PHE A 26 0.79 -2.53 2.22
CA PHE A 26 -0.15 -1.52 1.78
C PHE A 26 -0.90 -1.04 3.02
N ASN A 27 -1.04 0.27 3.19
CA ASN A 27 -1.74 0.87 4.32
C ASN A 27 -2.81 1.82 3.79
N LEU A 28 -4.07 1.52 4.09
CA LEU A 28 -5.18 2.44 3.88
C LEU A 28 -5.61 2.99 5.24
N PHE A 29 -5.68 4.31 5.35
CA PHE A 29 -6.11 4.95 6.58
C PHE A 29 -7.53 5.50 6.42
N THR A 30 -8.40 5.19 7.38
CA THR A 30 -9.72 5.80 7.53
C THR A 30 -9.76 6.56 8.84
N HIS A 31 -10.35 7.75 8.85
CA HIS A 31 -10.47 8.56 10.07
C HIS A 31 -11.93 8.93 10.31
N HIS A 32 -12.63 8.27 11.25
CA HIS A 32 -13.93 8.67 11.84
C HIS A 32 -14.38 7.65 12.92
N PRO A 33 -14.56 8.00 14.21
CA PRO A 33 -14.01 9.18 14.92
C PRO A 33 -12.51 9.06 15.23
N GLU A 34 -11.96 7.83 15.13
CA GLU A 34 -10.55 7.51 15.36
C GLU A 34 -9.84 7.17 14.06
N LEU A 35 -8.50 7.21 14.06
CA LEU A 35 -7.67 6.81 12.94
C LEU A 35 -7.44 5.30 12.96
N THR A 36 -7.86 4.61 11.90
CA THR A 36 -7.69 3.16 11.74
C THR A 36 -6.90 2.87 10.47
N GLY A 37 -5.84 2.08 10.60
CA GLY A 37 -5.06 1.56 9.48
C GLY A 37 -5.56 0.17 9.04
N HIS A 38 -5.67 -0.03 7.73
CA HIS A 38 -6.14 -1.27 7.11
C HIS A 38 -5.08 -1.84 6.16
N LYS A 39 -4.99 -3.16 6.09
CA LYS A 39 -4.14 -3.88 5.13
C LYS A 39 -4.96 -4.31 3.92
N LEU A 40 -4.30 -4.41 2.78
CA LEU A 40 -4.91 -4.95 1.56
C LEU A 40 -5.14 -6.47 1.67
N LEU A 41 -4.20 -7.20 2.28
CA LEU A 41 -4.27 -8.65 2.47
C LEU A 41 -4.03 -9.00 3.95
N PRO A 42 -4.68 -10.07 4.46
CA PRO A 42 -4.57 -10.46 5.88
C PRO A 42 -3.19 -10.99 6.28
N ASP A 43 -2.37 -11.41 5.32
CA ASP A 43 -1.02 -11.95 5.55
C ASP A 43 0.10 -10.89 5.46
N MET A 44 -0.24 -9.61 5.28
CA MET A 44 0.73 -8.51 5.35
C MET A 44 1.16 -8.27 6.80
N THR A 45 2.38 -8.70 7.14
CA THR A 45 2.86 -8.74 8.53
C THR A 45 3.36 -7.40 9.07
N ARG A 46 3.60 -6.38 8.23
CA ARG A 46 4.08 -5.07 8.70
C ARG A 46 2.97 -4.34 9.47
N PRO A 47 3.28 -3.54 10.50
CA PRO A 47 2.27 -2.81 11.26
C PRO A 47 1.39 -1.91 10.36
N ALA A 48 0.10 -1.80 10.69
CA ALA A 48 -0.88 -0.99 9.94
C ALA A 48 -0.69 0.53 10.14
N ASP A 49 0.04 0.91 11.17
CA ASP A 49 0.38 2.27 11.59
C ASP A 49 1.82 2.65 11.26
N ARG A 50 2.55 1.83 10.48
CA ARG A 50 4.00 2.01 10.25
C ARG A 50 4.37 3.44 9.85
N TYR A 51 3.64 4.03 8.91
CA TYR A 51 3.91 5.37 8.39
C TYR A 51 3.47 6.50 9.33
N LEU A 52 2.91 6.18 10.49
CA LEU A 52 2.54 7.11 11.56
C LEU A 52 3.56 7.10 12.71
N THR A 53 4.65 6.34 12.56
CA THR A 53 5.77 6.30 13.50
C THR A 53 7.00 6.90 12.84
N PRO A 54 7.88 7.59 13.59
CA PRO A 54 9.13 8.10 13.03
C PRO A 54 9.98 6.98 12.42
N ASP A 55 10.34 7.12 11.15
CA ASP A 55 11.27 6.22 10.42
C ASP A 55 12.26 7.08 9.61
N TRP A 56 13.42 6.51 9.27
CA TRP A 56 14.54 7.25 8.68
C TRP A 56 14.72 6.96 7.18
N ARG A 57 13.88 6.12 6.56
CA ARG A 57 14.06 5.62 5.19
C ARG A 57 12.79 5.55 4.33
N ASP A 58 11.84 6.43 4.54
CA ASP A 58 10.63 6.49 3.71
C ASP A 58 10.70 7.61 2.66
N PHE A 59 10.30 7.29 1.43
CA PHE A 59 10.10 8.24 0.34
C PHE A 59 8.60 8.40 0.09
N ILE A 60 8.10 9.64 0.03
CA ILE A 60 6.68 9.93 -0.15
C ILE A 60 6.48 10.59 -1.51
N MET A 61 5.56 10.04 -2.31
CA MET A 61 5.06 10.67 -3.52
C MET A 61 3.62 11.12 -3.28
N VAL A 62 3.32 12.38 -3.61
CA VAL A 62 1.97 12.93 -3.61
C VAL A 62 1.64 13.30 -5.05
N THR A 63 0.54 12.76 -5.58
CA THR A 63 0.06 13.06 -6.93
C THR A 63 -1.25 13.84 -6.84
N ALA A 64 -1.48 14.78 -7.76
CA ALA A 64 -2.79 15.38 -7.93
C ALA A 64 -3.76 14.37 -8.55
N ALA A 65 -5.06 14.53 -8.25
CA ALA A 65 -6.14 13.76 -8.87
C ALA A 65 -6.49 14.31 -10.26
#